data_AF-A0A087UFH4-F1
#
_entry.id   AF-A0A087UFH4-F1
#
_cell.length_a   1.000
_cell.length_b   1.000
_cell.length_c   1.000
_cell.angle_alpha   90.00
_cell.angle_beta   90.00
_cell.angle_gamma   90.00
#
_symmetry.space_group_name_H-M   'P 1'
#
loop_
_entity.id
_entity.type
_entity.pdbx_description
1 polymer ?
#
loop_
_entity_poly.entity_id
_entity_poly.type
_entity_poly.pdbx_seq_one_letter_code
_entity_poly.pdbx_strand_id
1 'polypeptide(L)'
;MIHPKMSTIRILLRLILMVSVVKASSVEARKQSFRVVTTKYGSLRGLVTTLPNRQWRPVEIYLGVPYASPPIGSLRFMPPVTPAHWRGVRMADRFSAVCPQKFPDIKNETEALKRMPAGRLEYLRRLLP
;
A
#
# COMPACT_ATOMS: atom_id res chain seq x y z
N MET A 1 -36.92 -20.35 -40.96
CA MET A 1 -36.06 -19.17 -40.69
C MET A 1 -36.24 -18.77 -39.21
N ILE A 2 -35.45 -19.37 -38.32
CA ILE A 2 -35.65 -19.31 -36.86
C ILE A 2 -35.12 -17.95 -36.36
N HIS A 3 -36.02 -17.02 -36.01
CA HIS A 3 -35.67 -15.75 -35.38
C HIS A 3 -35.40 -16.00 -33.89
N PRO A 4 -34.16 -15.84 -33.39
CA PRO A 4 -33.91 -15.92 -31.95
C PRO A 4 -34.68 -14.78 -31.26
N LYS A 5 -35.59 -15.13 -30.34
CA LYS A 5 -36.38 -14.17 -29.55
C LYS A 5 -35.41 -13.24 -28.82
N MET A 6 -35.55 -11.91 -28.96
CA MET A 6 -34.73 -10.85 -28.32
C MET A 6 -34.38 -11.07 -26.84
N SER A 7 -35.16 -11.89 -26.12
CA SER A 7 -34.89 -12.35 -24.76
C SER A 7 -33.59 -13.16 -24.61
N THR A 8 -33.28 -14.08 -25.55
CA THR A 8 -32.07 -14.92 -25.47
C THR A 8 -30.79 -14.11 -25.66
N ILE A 9 -30.82 -13.07 -26.50
CA ILE A 9 -29.69 -12.15 -26.73
C ILE A 9 -29.39 -11.32 -25.46
N ARG A 10 -30.44 -10.86 -24.75
CA ARG A 10 -30.29 -10.13 -23.49
C ARG A 10 -29.72 -11.00 -22.37
N ILE A 11 -30.11 -12.28 -22.32
CA ILE A 11 -29.57 -13.26 -21.37
C ILE A 11 -28.09 -13.53 -21.67
N LEU A 12 -27.74 -13.71 -22.94
CA LEU A 12 -26.36 -13.93 -23.37
C LEU A 12 -25.46 -12.72 -23.07
N LEU A 13 -25.94 -11.49 -23.34
CA LEU A 13 -25.23 -10.25 -23.01
C LEU A 13 -25.00 -10.08 -21.50
N ARG A 14 -25.99 -10.43 -20.66
CA ARG A 14 -25.83 -10.43 -19.20
C ARG A 14 -24.82 -11.47 -18.72
N LEU A 15 -24.83 -12.67 -19.32
CA LEU A 15 -23.83 -13.71 -19.04
C LEU A 15 -22.42 -13.27 -19.43
N ILE A 16 -22.25 -12.67 -20.61
CA ILE A 16 -20.97 -12.15 -21.09
C ILE A 16 -20.47 -11.02 -20.17
N LEU A 17 -21.36 -10.10 -19.75
CA LEU A 17 -21.00 -9.02 -18.83
C LEU A 17 -20.56 -9.57 -17.45
N MET A 18 -21.27 -10.56 -16.90
CA MET A 18 -20.92 -11.21 -15.64
C MET A 18 -19.56 -11.92 -15.71
N VAL A 19 -19.26 -12.62 -16.81
CA VAL A 19 -17.95 -13.28 -17.01
C VAL A 19 -16.82 -12.25 -17.14
N SER A 20 -17.10 -11.08 -17.73
CA SER A 20 -16.11 -10.00 -17.88
C SER A 20 -15.75 -9.37 -16.53
N VAL A 21 -16.72 -9.19 -15.63
CA VAL A 21 -16.48 -8.65 -14.28
C VAL A 21 -15.59 -9.58 -13.43
N VAL A 22 -15.73 -10.89 -13.58
CA VAL A 22 -14.94 -11.87 -12.79
C VAL A 22 -13.46 -11.88 -13.22
N LYS A 23 -13.13 -11.61 -14.49
CA LYS A 23 -11.74 -11.61 -14.97
C LYS A 23 -10.92 -10.38 -14.56
N ALA A 24 -11.55 -9.29 -14.14
CA ALA A 24 -10.87 -8.02 -13.86
C ALA A 24 -10.20 -7.94 -12.48
N SER A 25 -10.32 -8.97 -11.64
CA SER A 25 -9.80 -8.96 -10.27
C SER A 25 -8.64 -9.93 -10.07
N SER A 26 -7.55 -9.77 -10.84
CA SER A 26 -6.27 -10.36 -10.44
C SER A 26 -5.63 -9.46 -9.38
N VAL A 27 -6.11 -9.56 -8.14
CA VAL A 27 -5.36 -9.04 -6.99
C VAL A 27 -4.15 -9.94 -6.83
N GLU A 28 -2.96 -9.44 -7.17
CA GLU A 28 -1.69 -10.14 -6.92
C GLU A 28 -1.63 -10.47 -5.41
N ALA A 29 -1.86 -11.74 -5.06
CA ALA A 29 -1.94 -12.15 -3.68
C ALA A 29 -0.53 -12.10 -3.06
N ARG A 30 -0.25 -11.07 -2.27
CA ARG A 30 1.01 -10.97 -1.53
C ARG A 30 1.15 -12.19 -0.63
N LYS A 31 2.25 -12.93 -0.79
CA LYS A 31 2.48 -14.17 -0.04
C LYS A 31 2.72 -13.85 1.43
N GLN A 32 1.76 -14.22 2.28
CA GLN A 32 1.87 -14.08 3.72
C GLN A 32 3.01 -14.96 4.26
N SER A 33 3.77 -14.46 5.25
CA SER A 33 4.71 -15.33 5.96
C SER A 33 3.94 -16.33 6.82
N PHE A 34 4.40 -17.59 6.82
CA PHE A 34 3.92 -18.60 7.76
C PHE A 34 4.37 -18.30 9.19
N ARG A 35 5.47 -17.54 9.36
CA ARG A 35 6.05 -17.22 10.66
C ARG A 35 5.27 -16.08 11.32
N VAL A 36 4.90 -16.31 12.58
CA VAL A 36 4.42 -15.28 13.49
C VAL A 36 5.57 -14.87 14.40
N VAL A 37 5.83 -13.57 14.49
CA VAL A 37 6.90 -13.01 15.33
C VAL A 37 6.26 -12.29 16.51
N THR A 38 6.66 -12.66 17.72
CA THR A 38 6.20 -12.01 18.95
C THR A 38 7.15 -10.88 19.33
N THR A 39 6.60 -9.67 19.46
CA THR A 39 7.33 -8.49 19.95
C THR A 39 6.94 -8.21 21.42
N LYS A 40 7.58 -7.21 22.04
CA LYS A 40 7.19 -6.73 23.38
C LYS A 40 5.70 -6.34 23.46
N TYR A 41 5.11 -5.85 22.38
CA TYR A 41 3.78 -5.24 22.37
C TYR A 41 2.67 -6.17 21.84
N GLY A 42 3.04 -7.30 21.24
CA GLY A 42 2.13 -8.26 20.65
C GLY A 42 2.73 -9.01 19.46
N SER A 43 1.94 -9.94 18.90
CA SER A 43 2.38 -10.80 17.80
C SER A 43 2.07 -10.18 16.44
N LEU A 44 2.98 -10.38 15.48
CA LEU A 44 2.90 -9.86 14.12
C LEU A 44 3.04 -10.98 13.09
N ARG A 45 2.43 -10.78 11.92
CA ARG A 45 2.68 -11.61 10.75
C ARG A 45 2.94 -10.73 9.54
N GLY A 46 4.09 -10.94 8.91
CA GLY A 46 4.54 -10.20 7.74
C GLY A 46 4.23 -10.91 6.42
N LEU A 47 5.01 -10.55 5.41
CA LEU A 47 5.00 -11.12 4.06
C LEU A 47 6.35 -11.77 3.76
N VAL A 48 6.38 -12.71 2.81
CA VAL A 48 7.61 -13.19 2.18
C VAL A 48 7.61 -12.70 0.75
N THR A 49 8.67 -12.01 0.33
CA THR A 49 8.85 -11.61 -1.08
C THR A 49 10.13 -12.18 -1.64
N THR A 50 10.06 -12.61 -2.89
CA THR A 50 11.24 -12.83 -3.73
C THR A 50 11.70 -11.48 -4.27
N LEU A 51 13.01 -11.32 -4.41
CA LEU A 51 13.60 -10.11 -4.99
C LEU A 51 13.85 -10.31 -6.49
N PRO A 52 14.03 -9.23 -7.28
CA PRO A 52 14.18 -9.34 -8.74
C PRO A 52 15.36 -10.22 -9.18
N ASN A 53 16.44 -10.21 -8.41
CA ASN A 53 17.56 -11.11 -8.64
C ASN A 53 17.25 -12.51 -8.08
N ARG A 54 17.14 -13.50 -8.97
CA ARG A 54 16.85 -14.90 -8.63
C ARG A 54 17.90 -15.56 -7.73
N GLN A 55 19.13 -15.03 -7.68
CA GLN A 55 20.17 -15.52 -6.79
C GLN A 55 19.94 -15.08 -5.33
N TRP A 56 19.14 -14.05 -5.11
CA TRP A 56 18.87 -13.56 -3.77
C TRP A 56 17.79 -14.40 -3.11
N ARG A 57 18.04 -14.72 -1.84
CA ARG A 57 17.07 -15.43 -1.02
C ARG A 57 15.83 -14.56 -0.80
N PRO A 58 14.62 -15.16 -0.72
CA PRO A 58 13.44 -14.44 -0.31
C PRO A 58 13.64 -13.75 1.03
N VAL A 59 13.01 -12.59 1.21
CA VAL A 59 13.07 -11.82 2.45
C VAL A 59 11.71 -11.78 3.12
N GLU A 60 11.70 -11.79 4.44
CA GLU A 60 10.51 -11.48 5.21
C GLU A 60 10.38 -9.98 5.46
N ILE A 61 9.19 -9.45 5.25
CA ILE A 61 8.89 -8.02 5.37
C ILE A 61 7.76 -7.82 6.39
N TYR A 62 7.99 -6.90 7.33
CA TYR A 62 7.01 -6.48 8.32
C TYR A 62 6.75 -4.98 8.15
N LEU A 63 5.63 -4.63 7.51
CA LEU A 63 5.26 -3.26 7.18
C LEU A 63 4.24 -2.71 8.18
N GLY A 64 4.31 -1.40 8.46
CA GLY A 64 3.29 -0.72 9.28
C GLY A 64 3.27 -1.15 10.75
N VAL A 65 4.39 -1.62 11.28
CA VAL A 65 4.53 -2.03 12.69
C VAL A 65 4.46 -0.79 13.60
N PRO A 66 3.51 -0.73 14.56
CA PRO A 66 3.43 0.39 15.48
C PRO A 66 4.59 0.34 16.49
N TYR A 67 5.34 1.43 16.56
CA TYR A 67 6.47 1.59 17.50
C TYR A 67 6.25 2.68 18.55
N ALA A 68 5.22 3.50 18.39
CA ALA A 68 4.81 4.56 19.31
C ALA A 68 3.29 4.72 19.26
N SER A 69 2.73 5.30 20.33
CA SER A 69 1.34 5.76 20.32
C SER A 69 1.16 6.95 19.35
N PRO A 70 0.01 7.07 18.67
CA PRO A 70 -0.21 8.17 17.72
C PRO A 70 -0.04 9.56 18.38
N PRO A 71 0.81 10.46 17.84
CA PRO A 71 1.08 11.76 18.44
C PRO A 71 0.00 12.79 18.11
N ILE A 72 -1.25 12.48 18.47
CA ILE A 72 -2.44 13.28 18.19
C ILE A 72 -3.03 13.87 19.48
N GLY A 73 -3.86 14.90 19.36
CA GLY A 73 -4.49 15.56 20.52
C GLY A 73 -3.46 16.11 21.50
N SER A 74 -3.58 15.74 22.78
CA SER A 74 -2.66 16.16 23.84
C SER A 74 -1.24 15.59 23.71
N LEU A 75 -1.02 14.58 22.88
CA LEU A 75 0.32 14.03 22.61
C LEU A 75 1.06 14.80 21.50
N ARG A 76 0.41 15.76 20.84
CA ARG A 76 1.09 16.59 19.85
C ARG A 76 2.15 17.45 20.54
N PHE A 77 3.36 17.49 19.97
CA PHE A 77 4.53 18.18 20.52
C PHE A 77 5.07 17.62 21.84
N MET A 78 4.61 16.43 22.26
CA MET A 78 5.20 15.69 23.36
C MET A 78 6.20 14.64 22.84
N PRO A 79 7.12 14.16 23.70
CA PRO A 79 7.95 13.00 23.38
C PRO A 79 7.09 11.78 22.99
N PRO A 80 7.61 10.87 22.13
CA PRO A 80 6.89 9.69 21.72
C PRO A 80 6.61 8.77 22.92
N VAL A 81 5.38 8.27 23.00
CA VAL A 81 4.94 7.37 24.07
C VAL A 81 4.90 5.94 23.55
N THR A 82 5.15 4.97 24.43
CA THR A 82 5.05 3.53 24.14
C THR A 82 3.69 3.19 23.49
N PRO A 83 3.65 2.31 22.46
CA PRO A 83 2.39 1.92 21.83
C PRO A 83 1.55 1.05 22.76
N ALA A 84 0.24 1.05 22.55
CA ALA A 84 -0.65 0.12 23.22
C ALA A 84 -0.32 -1.33 22.81
N HIS A 85 -0.40 -2.25 23.77
CA HIS A 85 -0.33 -3.68 23.48
C HIS A 85 -1.58 -4.10 22.71
N TRP A 86 -1.44 -5.08 21.81
CA TRP A 86 -2.58 -5.67 21.10
C TRP A 86 -2.71 -7.16 21.38
N ARG A 87 -3.95 -7.66 21.32
CA ARG A 87 -4.25 -9.09 21.42
C ARG A 87 -4.24 -9.73 20.03
N GLY A 88 -3.91 -11.01 19.98
CA GLY A 88 -3.87 -11.78 18.74
C GLY A 88 -2.69 -11.40 17.83
N VAL A 89 -2.80 -11.79 16.56
CA VAL A 89 -1.75 -11.56 15.54
C VAL A 89 -2.15 -10.38 14.66
N ARG A 90 -1.35 -9.30 14.69
CA ARG A 90 -1.54 -8.14 13.82
C ARG A 90 -0.85 -8.35 12.48
N MET A 91 -1.56 -8.03 11.40
CA MET A 91 -1.01 -8.06 10.04
C MET A 91 -0.06 -6.89 9.80
N ALA A 92 1.16 -7.20 9.37
CA ALA A 92 2.21 -6.25 9.02
C ALA A 92 2.54 -6.36 7.52
N ASP A 93 1.52 -6.23 6.68
CA ASP A 93 1.54 -6.52 5.23
C ASP A 93 1.46 -5.28 4.33
N ARG A 94 1.28 -4.10 4.93
CA ARG A 94 1.08 -2.82 4.22
C ARG A 94 1.77 -1.68 4.96
N PHE A 95 2.22 -0.69 4.21
CA PHE A 95 2.72 0.55 4.80
C PHE A 95 1.60 1.28 5.54
N SER A 96 1.93 1.85 6.69
CA SER A 96 1.06 2.79 7.38
C SER A 96 1.08 4.16 6.68
N ALA A 97 0.12 5.02 7.01
CA ALA A 97 0.13 6.40 6.56
C ALA A 97 1.45 7.09 6.94
N VAL A 98 2.00 7.87 6.00
CA VAL A 98 3.17 8.73 6.24
C VAL A 98 2.77 9.94 7.08
N CYS A 99 3.75 10.61 7.68
CA CYS A 99 3.51 11.85 8.42
C CYS A 99 2.95 12.95 7.49
N PRO A 100 2.08 13.84 8.02
CA PRO A 100 1.62 15.01 7.27
C PRO A 100 2.79 15.87 6.80
N GLN A 101 2.81 16.17 5.50
CA GLN A 101 3.84 16.98 4.87
C GLN A 101 3.23 17.85 3.77
N LYS A 102 3.78 19.05 3.57
CA LYS A 102 3.44 19.92 2.44
C LYS A 102 4.50 19.70 1.35
N PHE A 103 4.08 19.31 0.16
CA PHE A 103 4.98 19.27 -0.99
C PHE A 103 5.43 20.68 -1.37
N PRO A 104 6.71 20.87 -1.77
CA PRO A 104 7.18 22.16 -2.25
C PRO A 104 6.51 22.51 -3.58
N ASP A 105 6.32 23.81 -3.82
CA ASP A 105 5.85 24.30 -5.12
C ASP A 105 7.00 24.23 -6.14
N ILE A 106 6.77 23.50 -7.23
CA ILE A 106 7.73 23.27 -8.31
C ILE A 106 7.29 23.86 -9.66
N LYS A 107 6.20 24.66 -9.67
CA LYS A 107 5.68 25.27 -10.92
C LYS A 107 6.68 26.23 -11.57
N ASN A 108 7.39 27.00 -10.75
CA ASN A 108 8.48 27.86 -11.21
C ASN A 108 9.82 27.17 -10.96
N GLU A 109 10.43 26.65 -12.03
CA GLU A 109 11.71 25.94 -11.97
C GLU A 109 12.85 26.80 -11.45
N THR A 110 12.97 28.05 -11.91
CA THR A 110 14.04 28.95 -11.49
C THR A 110 14.00 29.19 -9.98
N GLU A 111 12.80 29.43 -9.43
CA GLU A 111 12.62 29.60 -7.98
C GLU A 111 12.79 28.30 -7.21
N ALA A 112 12.38 27.16 -7.78
CA ALA A 112 12.62 25.86 -7.16
C ALA A 112 14.12 25.55 -7.07
N LEU A 113 14.88 25.76 -8.15
CA LEU A 113 16.33 25.52 -8.20
C LEU A 113 17.14 26.43 -7.27
N LYS A 114 16.62 27.61 -6.90
CA LYS A 114 17.20 28.43 -5.82
C LYS A 114 17.08 27.79 -4.44
N ARG A 115 16.02 26.99 -4.21
CA ARG A 115 15.69 26.38 -2.90
C ARG A 115 16.11 24.92 -2.79
N MET A 116 16.31 24.23 -3.91
CA MET A 116 16.64 22.81 -3.91
C MET A 116 17.55 22.40 -5.07
N PRO A 117 18.36 21.34 -4.90
CA PRO A 117 19.19 20.80 -5.99
C PRO A 117 18.35 20.33 -7.18
N ALA A 118 18.93 20.37 -8.38
CA ALA A 118 18.29 19.91 -9.62
C ALA A 118 17.79 18.46 -9.52
N GLY A 119 18.57 17.54 -8.94
CA GLY A 119 18.14 16.15 -8.76
C GLY A 119 16.93 16.00 -7.84
N ARG A 120 16.77 16.88 -6.83
CA ARG A 120 15.57 16.89 -5.98
C ARG A 120 14.36 17.42 -6.74
N LEU A 121 14.54 18.47 -7.54
CA LEU A 121 13.47 19.00 -8.40
C LEU A 121 12.99 17.93 -9.39
N GLU A 122 13.92 17.23 -10.05
CA GLU A 122 13.60 16.16 -10.99
C GLU A 122 12.85 15.02 -10.30
N TYR A 123 13.29 14.61 -9.11
CA TYR A 123 12.56 13.61 -8.31
C TYR A 123 11.12 14.06 -8.01
N LEU A 124 10.92 15.31 -7.60
CA LEU A 124 9.59 15.83 -7.29
C LEU A 124 8.70 15.92 -8.53
N ARG A 125 9.25 16.27 -9.70
CA ARG A 125 8.52 16.27 -10.98
C ARG A 125 8.00 14.89 -11.36
N ARG A 126 8.69 13.81 -10.97
CA ARG A 126 8.21 12.44 -11.20
C ARG A 126 7.12 12.01 -10.23
N LEU A 127 7.05 12.63 -9.05
CA LEU A 127 6.11 12.26 -7.99
C LEU A 127 4.82 13.08 -8.00
N LEU A 128 4.92 14.36 -8.34
CA LEU A 128 3.79 15.28 -8.31
C LEU A 128 3.06 15.27 -9.65
N PRO A 129 1.72 15.27 -9.65
CA PRO A 129 0.91 15.30 -10.87
C PRO A 129 1.03 16.62 -11.64
#